data_AF-A0A2E7TEH5-F1
#
_entry.id   AF-A0A2E7TEH5-F1
#
_cell.length_a   1.000
_cell.length_b   1.000
_cell.length_c   1.000
_cell.angle_alpha   90.00
_cell.angle_beta   90.00
_cell.angle_gamma   90.00
#
_symmetry.space_group_name_H-M   'P 1'
#
loop_
_entity.id
_entity.type
_entity.pdbx_description
1 polymer ?
#
loop_
_entity_poly.entity_id
_entity_poly.type
_entity_poly.pdbx_seq_one_letter_code
_entity_poly.pdbx_strand_id
1 'polypeptide(L)' 'MLKDKLQVINIGLQKFADDLASREVEVVQVDWKPPARGNVRLANLLAMMSDY' A
#
# COMPACT_ATOMS: atom_id res chain seq x y z
N MET A 1 10.99 -1.50 22.17
CA MET A 1 11.34 -2.43 21.08
C MET A 1 10.27 -3.50 21.00
N LEU A 2 9.90 -3.90 19.78
CA LEU A 2 9.10 -5.10 19.57
C LEU A 2 9.95 -6.31 19.94
N LYS A 3 9.38 -7.27 20.68
CA LYS A 3 10.13 -8.41 21.24
C LYS A 3 10.07 -9.66 20.35
N ASP A 4 9.08 -9.72 19.47
CA ASP A 4 8.81 -10.86 18.59
C ASP A 4 9.13 -10.53 17.13
N LYS A 5 9.17 -11.56 16.27
CA LYS A 5 9.38 -11.41 14.84
C LYS A 5 8.34 -10.43 14.26
N LEU A 6 8.80 -9.43 13.51
CA LEU A 6 7.94 -8.41 12.93
C LEU A 6 7.07 -9.02 11.81
N GLN A 7 5.76 -8.86 11.94
CA GLN A 7 4.76 -9.18 10.92
C GLN A 7 4.04 -7.89 10.51
N VAL A 8 3.92 -7.64 9.21
CA VAL A 8 3.42 -6.36 8.67
C VAL A 8 2.23 -6.59 7.75
N ILE A 9 1.20 -5.77 7.89
CA ILE A 9 0.12 -5.61 6.91
C ILE A 9 0.32 -4.24 6.29
N ASN A 10 0.71 -4.18 5.01
CA ASN A 10 0.89 -2.91 4.31
C ASN A 10 -0.43 -2.48 3.65
N ILE A 11 -0.82 -1.23 3.87
CA ILE A 11 -1.96 -0.57 3.23
C ILE A 11 -1.44 0.72 2.61
N GLY A 12 -1.52 0.84 1.28
CA GLY A 12 -0.96 1.96 0.54
C GLY A 12 -0.02 1.50 -0.57
N LEU A 13 1.11 2.19 -0.75
CA LEU A 13 2.02 1.96 -1.86
C LEU A 13 2.65 0.56 -1.80
N GLN A 14 2.54 -0.17 -2.92
CA GLN A 14 3.15 -1.50 -3.11
C GLN A 14 4.66 -1.49 -2.80
N LYS A 15 5.35 -0.41 -3.19
CA LYS A 15 6.80 -0.26 -3.00
C LYS A 15 7.24 -0.43 -1.54
N PHE A 16 6.41 -0.06 -0.56
CA PHE A 16 6.75 -0.28 0.85
C PHE A 16 6.68 -1.75 1.25
N ALA A 17 5.74 -2.52 0.70
CA ALA A 17 5.72 -3.97 0.88
C ALA A 17 6.92 -4.63 0.19
N ASP A 18 7.30 -4.17 -0.99
CA ASP A 18 8.45 -4.70 -1.74
C ASP A 18 9.76 -4.47 -0.98
N ASP A 19 9.97 -3.26 -0.44
CA ASP A 19 11.14 -2.90 0.36
C ASP A 19 11.24 -3.72 1.65
N LEU A 20 10.11 -4.11 2.25
CA LEU A 20 10.06 -4.97 3.43
C LEU A 20 10.33 -6.43 3.07
N ALA A 21 9.72 -6.93 1.99
CA ALA A 21 9.92 -8.29 1.50
C ALA A 21 11.36 -8.54 1.07
N SER A 22 12.03 -7.56 0.46
CA SER A 22 13.45 -7.67 0.06
C SER A 22 14.41 -7.81 1.25
N ARG A 23 13.93 -7.53 2.47
CA ARG A 23 14.66 -7.67 3.73
C ARG A 23 14.16 -8.86 4.56
N GLU A 24 13.43 -9.78 3.92
CA GLU A 24 12.90 -10.99 4.54
C GLU A 24 11.92 -10.72 5.69
N VAL A 25 11.31 -9.53 5.74
CA VAL A 25 10.24 -9.21 6.68
C VAL A 25 8.95 -9.85 6.20
N GLU A 26 8.22 -10.49 7.11
CA GLU A 26 6.93 -11.10 6.80
C GLU A 26 5.87 -10.01 6.61
N VAL A 27 5.50 -9.77 5.34
CA VAL A 27 4.58 -8.69 4.95
C VAL A 27 3.47 -9.20 4.04
N VAL A 28 2.26 -8.73 4.27
CA VAL A 28 1.11 -8.90 3.38
C VAL A 28 0.70 -7.53 2.83
N GLN A 29 0.69 -7.37 1.51
CA GLN A 29 0.09 -6.20 0.87
C GLN A 29 -1.43 -6.38 0.82
N VAL A 30 -2.15 -5.36 1.28
CA VAL A 30 -3.60 -5.25 1.02
C VAL A 30 -3.81 -4.44 -0.26
N ASP A 31 -4.49 -5.02 -1.24
CA ASP A 31 -5.05 -4.28 -2.39
C ASP A 31 -6.27 -3.46 -1.93
N TRP A 32 -5.99 -2.42 -1.16
CA TRP A 32 -7.00 -1.55 -0.59
C TRP A 32 -7.28 -0.39 -1.52
N LYS A 33 -8.57 -0.13 -1.74
CA LYS A 33 -9.05 1.07 -2.42
C LYS A 33 -9.86 1.89 -1.43
N PRO A 34 -9.70 3.23 -1.40
CA PRO A 34 -10.46 4.06 -0.48
C PRO A 34 -11.97 3.83 -0.69
N PRO A 35 -12.77 3.75 0.40
CA PRO A 35 -14.22 3.54 0.33
C PRO A 35 -15.00 4.73 -0.29
N ALA A 36 -14.30 5.61 -1.01
CA ALA A 36 -14.87 6.72 -1.74
C ALA A 36 -15.64 6.19 -2.97
N ARG A 37 -16.98 6.23 -2.90
CA ARG A 37 -17.78 6.70 -4.05
C ARG A 37 -17.62 8.22 -4.26
N GLY A 38 -16.57 8.82 -3.70
CA GLY A 38 -16.33 10.26 -3.62
C GLY A 38 -15.69 10.78 -4.89
N ASN A 39 -16.45 11.58 -5.62
CA ASN A 39 -16.12 12.28 -6.86
C ASN A 39 -15.17 11.55 -7.82
N VAL A 40 -15.76 10.75 -8.71
CA VAL A 40 -15.10 10.03 -9.80
C VAL A 40 -14.13 10.92 -10.59
N ARG A 41 -14.40 12.22 -10.75
CA ARG A 41 -13.46 13.12 -11.45
C ARG A 41 -12.13 13.25 -10.72
N LEU A 42 -12.16 13.38 -9.39
CA LEU A 42 -10.94 13.50 -8.59
C LEU A 42 -10.15 12.18 -8.60
N ALA A 43 -10.84 11.05 -8.50
CA ALA A 43 -10.22 9.72 -8.60
C ALA A 43 -9.53 9.51 -9.96
N ASN A 44 -10.18 9.91 -11.06
CA ASN A 44 -9.60 9.81 -12.40
C ASN A 44 -8.39 10.74 -12.58
N LEU A 45 -8.43 11.96 -12.04
CA LEU A 45 -7.28 12.87 -12.08
C LEU A 45 -6.08 12.32 -11.31
N LEU A 46 -6.30 11.71 -10.14
CA LEU A 46 -5.23 11.07 -9.36
C LEU A 46 -4.65 9.84 -10.07
N ALA A 47 -5.48 9.04 -10.74
CA ALA A 47 -5.02 7.89 -11.52
C ALA A 47 -4.08 8.31 -12.66
N MET A 48 -4.45 9.35 -13.41
CA MET A 48 -3.62 9.89 -14.51
C MET A 48 -2.23 10.38 -14.06
N MET A 49 -2.07 10.78 -12.79
CA MET A 49 -0.79 11.20 -12.24
C MET A 49 0.06 10.04 -11.71
N SER A 50 -0.57 8.90 -11.44
CA SER A 50 0.07 7.72 -10.82
C SER A 50 0.64 6.75 -11.86
N ASP A 51 0.27 6.91 -13.14
CA ASP A 51 0.73 6.10 -14.28
C ASP A 51 2.05 6.63 -14.92
N TYR A 52 2.72 7.61 -14.28
CA TYR A 52 4.01 8.17 -14.70
C TYR A 52 5.18 7.69 -13.82
#